data_AF-A0A7W1Q269-F1
#
_entry.id   AF-A0A7W1Q269-F1
#
_cell.length_a   1.000
_cell.length_b   1.000
_cell.length_c   1.000
_cell.angle_alpha   90.00
_cell.angle_beta   90.00
_cell.angle_gamma   90.00
#
_symmetry.space_group_name_H-M   'P 1'
#
loop_
_entity.id
_entity.type
_entity.pdbx_description
1 polymer ?
#
loop_
_entity_poly.entity_id
_entity_poly.type
_entity_poly.pdbx_seq_one_letter_code
_entity_poly.pdbx_strand_id
1 'polypeptide(L)'
;MKTAPPQGRPLRRRAVEAVADRRERRHAQPRRGRGMWRYLAVIGPGIIVANAGNDAGGVFTYSNTGAKYGYTLLWAFLPIALCLIITQEMVARLGTVTGKGLMDLIRERFGVRWTLFAAVVVLIANGGTTLAEFAGVAGGLGLLGVPLPVAVIGAATLIGVVVMRGNRRLVERIFLALGLTFVSYIVTAFFV
;
A
#
# COMPACT_ATOMS: atom_id res chain seq x y z
N MET A 1 -80.11 2.73 1.96
CA MET A 1 -79.69 1.33 2.21
C MET A 1 -78.62 0.96 1.18
N LYS A 2 -77.43 0.57 1.65
CA LYS A 2 -76.22 0.11 0.91
C LYS A 2 -75.43 1.13 0.07
N THR A 3 -74.42 1.70 0.71
CA THR A 3 -73.26 2.36 0.10
C THR A 3 -72.45 1.38 -0.76
N ALA A 4 -72.12 1.79 -1.99
CA ALA A 4 -71.27 1.05 -2.90
C ALA A 4 -69.81 1.03 -2.41
N PRO A 5 -69.06 -0.06 -2.58
CA PRO A 5 -67.66 -0.12 -2.16
C PRO A 5 -66.80 0.80 -3.06
N PRO A 6 -65.73 1.41 -2.52
CA PRO A 6 -64.91 2.35 -3.27
C PRO A 6 -64.16 1.61 -4.39
N GLN A 7 -64.30 2.13 -5.61
CA GLN A 7 -63.63 1.65 -6.81
C GLN A 7 -62.11 1.53 -6.56
N GLY A 8 -61.62 0.29 -6.68
CA GLY A 8 -60.21 -0.03 -6.50
C GLY A 8 -59.35 0.74 -7.50
N ARG A 9 -58.41 1.55 -6.98
CA ARG A 9 -57.39 2.21 -7.80
C ARG A 9 -56.65 1.15 -8.64
N PRO A 10 -56.37 1.42 -9.93
CA PRO A 10 -55.79 0.42 -10.83
C PRO A 10 -54.46 -0.09 -10.28
N LEU A 11 -54.29 -1.42 -10.25
CA LEU A 11 -53.15 -2.14 -9.67
C LEU A 11 -51.78 -1.62 -10.14
N ARG A 12 -51.70 -1.08 -11.35
CA ARG A 12 -50.49 -0.44 -11.90
C ARG A 12 -50.06 0.81 -11.12
N ARG A 13 -50.99 1.64 -10.61
CA ARG A 13 -50.63 2.83 -9.82
C ARG A 13 -50.02 2.46 -8.48
N ARG A 14 -50.55 1.43 -7.81
CA ARG A 14 -49.98 0.92 -6.55
C ARG A 14 -48.57 0.37 -6.72
N ALA A 15 -48.31 -0.33 -7.82
CA ALA A 15 -46.98 -0.86 -8.13
C ALA A 15 -45.97 0.27 -8.41
N VAL A 16 -46.38 1.31 -9.14
CA VAL A 16 -45.51 2.46 -9.46
C VAL A 16 -45.23 3.31 -8.21
N GLU A 17 -46.23 3.56 -7.36
CA GLU A 17 -46.06 4.28 -6.08
C GLU A 17 -45.19 3.48 -5.10
N ALA A 18 -45.36 2.16 -5.01
CA ALA A 18 -44.51 1.31 -4.16
C ALA A 18 -43.05 1.23 -4.63
N VAL A 19 -42.81 1.35 -5.95
CA VAL A 19 -41.45 1.40 -6.53
C VAL A 19 -40.84 2.81 -6.34
N ALA A 20 -41.64 3.86 -6.42
CA ALA A 20 -41.20 5.24 -6.15
C ALA A 20 -40.84 5.44 -4.67
N ASP A 21 -41.67 4.98 -3.73
CA ASP A 21 -41.42 5.06 -2.28
C ASP A 21 -40.20 4.20 -1.87
N ARG A 22 -39.99 3.03 -2.52
CA ARG A 22 -38.75 2.24 -2.33
C ARG A 22 -37.50 2.92 -2.87
N ARG A 23 -37.60 3.72 -3.94
CA ARG A 23 -36.48 4.49 -4.48
C ARG A 23 -36.13 5.67 -3.58
N GLU A 24 -37.12 6.40 -3.07
CA GLU A 24 -36.89 7.53 -2.16
C GLU A 24 -36.31 7.08 -0.81
N ARG A 25 -36.79 5.96 -0.24
CA ARG A 25 -36.23 5.40 1.00
C ARG A 25 -34.81 4.86 0.86
N ARG A 26 -34.37 4.49 -0.35
CA ARG A 26 -32.96 4.12 -0.62
C ARG A 26 -32.03 5.33 -0.67
N HIS A 27 -32.54 6.52 -0.99
CA HIS A 27 -31.76 7.75 -1.08
C HIS A 27 -31.71 8.54 0.24
N ALA A 28 -32.62 8.26 1.20
CA ALA A 28 -32.73 8.98 2.46
C ALA A 28 -32.11 8.28 3.68
N GLN A 29 -30.96 7.61 3.53
CA GLN A 29 -30.21 7.15 4.71
C GLN A 29 -28.72 7.51 4.61
N PRO A 30 -28.30 8.66 5.16
CA PRO A 30 -26.89 8.94 5.33
C PRO A 30 -26.39 7.93 6.37
N ARG A 31 -25.56 6.98 5.93
CA ARG A 31 -24.83 6.05 6.82
C ARG A 31 -23.79 6.83 7.64
N ARG A 32 -24.27 7.64 8.60
CA ARG A 32 -23.52 8.24 9.70
C ARG A 32 -22.99 7.10 10.57
N GLY A 33 -21.68 6.88 10.52
CA GLY A 33 -21.01 5.76 11.19
C GLY A 33 -19.86 5.14 10.39
N ARG A 34 -19.77 5.44 9.08
CA ARG A 34 -18.69 4.95 8.19
C ARG A 34 -17.62 6.00 7.87
N GLY A 35 -17.55 7.11 8.60
CA GLY A 35 -16.54 8.16 8.36
C GLY A 35 -15.13 7.65 8.65
N MET A 36 -14.87 7.28 9.90
CA MET A 36 -13.57 6.78 10.35
C MET A 36 -13.11 5.52 9.58
N TRP A 37 -14.00 4.55 9.37
CA TRP A 37 -13.69 3.34 8.60
C TRP A 37 -13.37 3.59 7.12
N ARG A 38 -13.96 4.63 6.52
CA ARG A 38 -13.59 5.06 5.16
C ARG A 38 -12.22 5.74 5.15
N TYR A 39 -11.89 6.55 6.15
CA TYR A 39 -10.56 7.13 6.28
C TYR A 39 -9.48 6.05 6.49
N LEU A 40 -9.73 5.06 7.36
CA LEU A 40 -8.81 3.92 7.53
C LEU A 40 -8.65 3.10 6.24
N ALA A 41 -9.72 2.92 5.45
CA ALA A 41 -9.61 2.24 4.16
C ALA A 41 -8.78 3.01 3.12
N VAL A 42 -8.72 4.35 3.21
CA VAL A 42 -7.88 5.20 2.35
C VAL A 42 -6.42 5.25 2.84
N ILE A 43 -6.19 5.04 4.14
CA ILE A 43 -4.84 4.98 4.73
C ILE A 43 -4.09 3.70 4.31
N GLY A 44 -4.80 2.60 4.04
CA GLY A 44 -4.21 1.29 3.68
C GLY A 44 -3.12 1.35 2.61
N PRO A 45 -3.39 1.91 1.41
CA PRO A 45 -2.38 2.08 0.37
C PRO A 45 -1.15 2.88 0.82
N GLY A 46 -1.33 3.91 1.64
CA GLY A 46 -0.24 4.72 2.17
C GLY A 46 0.66 3.95 3.14
N ILE A 47 0.09 3.13 4.02
CA ILE A 47 0.86 2.26 4.92
C ILE A 47 1.64 1.21 4.12
N ILE A 48 1.03 0.63 3.09
CA ILE A 48 1.71 -0.36 2.23
C ILE A 48 2.92 0.29 1.54
N VAL A 49 2.76 1.50 1.00
CA VAL A 49 3.87 2.26 0.38
C VAL A 49 4.94 2.62 1.42
N ALA A 50 4.55 3.02 2.63
CA ALA A 50 5.49 3.32 3.71
C ALA A 50 6.29 2.09 4.14
N ASN A 51 5.64 0.92 4.28
CA ASN A 51 6.34 -0.33 4.58
C ASN A 51 7.23 -0.77 3.42
N ALA A 52 6.77 -0.63 2.18
CA ALA A 52 7.58 -0.96 1.00
C ALA A 52 8.83 -0.07 0.86
N GLY A 53 8.79 1.16 1.40
CA GLY A 53 9.94 2.05 1.45
C GLY A 53 10.96 1.73 2.55
N ASN A 54 10.63 0.84 3.50
CA ASN A 54 11.55 0.39 4.55
C ASN A 54 12.07 -1.01 4.22
N ASP A 55 12.91 -1.08 3.19
CA ASP A 55 13.56 -2.29 2.70
C ASP A 55 14.76 -2.70 3.57
N ALA A 56 15.26 -3.92 3.38
CA ALA A 56 16.43 -4.43 4.10
C ALA A 56 17.67 -3.54 3.88
N GLY A 57 17.79 -2.95 2.68
CA GLY A 57 18.86 -2.01 2.32
C GLY A 57 18.82 -0.73 3.15
N GLY A 58 17.63 -0.13 3.31
CA GLY A 58 17.40 1.02 4.18
C GLY A 58 17.71 0.69 5.63
N VAL A 59 17.16 -0.41 6.16
CA VAL A 59 17.42 -0.87 7.53
C VAL A 59 18.91 -1.05 7.78
N PHE A 60 19.63 -1.69 6.88
CA PHE A 60 21.09 -1.86 6.97
C PHE A 60 21.80 -0.50 6.98
N THR A 61 21.43 0.41 6.09
CA THR A 61 22.06 1.72 5.96
C THR A 61 21.90 2.56 7.22
N TYR A 62 20.68 2.64 7.77
CA TYR A 62 20.41 3.43 8.97
C TYR A 62 21.05 2.78 10.21
N SER A 63 21.06 1.44 10.31
CA SER A 63 21.72 0.73 11.40
C SER A 63 23.24 0.93 11.39
N ASN A 64 23.87 0.79 10.22
CA ASN A 64 25.31 0.99 10.05
C ASN A 64 25.72 2.46 10.27
N THR A 65 24.90 3.40 9.79
CA THR A 65 25.14 4.83 9.99
C THR A 65 24.97 5.20 11.47
N GLY A 66 23.94 4.67 12.15
CA GLY A 66 23.74 4.86 13.58
C GLY A 66 24.88 4.27 14.42
N ALA A 67 25.37 3.08 14.05
CA ALA A 67 26.52 2.47 14.73
C ALA A 67 27.82 3.29 14.58
N LYS A 68 28.02 3.95 13.42
CA LYS A 68 29.23 4.75 13.13
C LYS A 68 29.18 6.17 13.66
N TYR A 69 28.02 6.83 13.54
CA TYR A 69 27.87 8.27 13.81
C TYR A 69 27.01 8.58 15.04
N GLY A 70 26.45 7.56 15.69
CA GLY A 70 25.51 7.72 16.80
C GLY A 70 24.32 8.61 16.40
N TYR A 71 23.97 9.54 17.29
CA TYR A 71 22.87 10.48 17.07
C TYR A 71 23.26 11.73 16.27
N THR A 72 24.51 11.83 15.78
CA THR A 72 24.99 13.04 15.09
C THR A 72 24.21 13.34 13.81
N LEU A 73 23.72 12.30 13.13
CA LEU A 73 22.95 12.44 11.88
C LEU A 73 21.44 12.56 12.08
N LEU A 74 20.93 12.58 13.32
CA LEU A 74 19.48 12.61 13.57
C LEU A 74 18.81 13.84 12.97
N TRP A 75 19.51 14.98 12.94
CA TRP A 75 18.97 16.20 12.36
C TRP A 75 18.65 16.06 10.86
N ALA A 76 19.35 15.18 10.14
CA ALA A 76 19.13 14.93 8.72
C ALA A 76 17.83 14.16 8.46
N PHE A 77 17.26 13.50 9.47
CA PHE A 77 15.98 12.81 9.37
C PHE A 77 14.85 13.76 8.94
N LEU A 78 14.79 14.97 9.52
CA LEU A 78 13.73 15.93 9.25
C LEU A 78 13.69 16.40 7.78
N PRO A 79 14.78 16.90 7.16
CA PRO A 79 14.76 17.29 5.76
C PRO A 79 14.52 16.10 4.82
N ILE A 80 15.06 14.90 5.11
CA ILE A 80 14.83 13.70 4.30
C ILE A 80 13.35 13.29 4.35
N ALA A 81 12.74 13.29 5.54
CA ALA A 81 11.33 12.97 5.71
C ALA A 81 10.42 13.95 4.96
N LEU A 82 10.72 15.25 5.00
CA LEU A 82 9.98 16.27 4.25
C LEU A 82 10.08 16.05 2.74
N CYS A 83 11.29 15.82 2.21
CA CYS A 83 11.50 15.52 0.80
C CYS A 83 10.74 14.26 0.35
N LEU A 84 10.72 13.23 1.19
CA LEU A 84 9.98 11.99 0.94
C LEU A 84 8.47 12.25 0.90
N ILE A 85 7.93 12.97 1.89
CA ILE A 85 6.50 13.30 1.94
C ILE A 85 6.06 14.07 0.69
N ILE A 86 6.81 15.11 0.31
CA ILE A 86 6.49 15.93 -0.87
C ILE A 86 6.50 15.06 -2.13
N THR A 87 7.53 14.22 -2.30
CA THR A 87 7.65 13.36 -3.48
C THR A 87 6.53 12.33 -3.55
N GLN A 88 6.18 11.69 -2.43
CA GLN A 88 5.09 10.72 -2.35
C GLN A 88 3.73 11.36 -2.61
N GLU A 89 3.50 12.56 -2.08
CA GLU A 89 2.27 13.33 -2.33
C GLU A 89 2.12 13.66 -3.81
N MET A 90 3.18 14.15 -4.45
CA MET A 90 3.17 14.48 -5.88
C MET A 90 2.88 13.25 -6.75
N VAL A 91 3.51 12.12 -6.45
CA VAL A 91 3.29 10.86 -7.18
C VAL A 91 1.86 10.36 -6.98
N ALA A 92 1.34 10.40 -5.75
CA ALA A 92 -0.03 10.02 -5.45
C ALA A 92 -1.04 10.93 -6.16
N ARG A 93 -0.82 12.25 -6.14
CA ARG A 93 -1.65 13.23 -6.85
C ARG A 93 -1.62 13.00 -8.36
N LEU A 94 -0.44 12.74 -8.92
CA LEU A 94 -0.29 12.47 -10.34
C LEU A 94 -1.08 11.21 -10.75
N GLY A 95 -0.94 10.12 -10.00
CA GLY A 95 -1.66 8.87 -10.27
C GLY A 95 -3.18 8.99 -10.10
N THR A 96 -3.64 9.72 -9.09
CA THR A 96 -5.08 9.90 -8.80
C THR A 96 -5.76 10.83 -9.81
N VAL A 97 -5.10 11.91 -10.24
CA VAL A 97 -5.67 12.88 -11.20
C VAL A 97 -5.63 12.36 -12.62
N THR A 98 -4.53 11.72 -13.03
CA THR A 98 -4.35 11.29 -14.43
C THR A 98 -4.90 9.89 -14.70
N GLY A 99 -5.02 9.05 -13.66
CA GLY A 99 -5.37 7.64 -13.80
C GLY A 99 -4.32 6.79 -14.52
N LYS A 100 -3.11 7.31 -14.72
CA LYS A 100 -2.02 6.67 -15.48
C LYS A 100 -0.78 6.44 -14.62
N GLY A 101 0.00 5.44 -14.99
CA GLY A 101 1.30 5.17 -14.36
C GLY A 101 2.36 6.19 -14.81
N LEU A 102 3.40 6.38 -13.99
CA LEU A 102 4.50 7.31 -14.28
C LEU A 102 5.15 7.02 -15.65
N MET A 103 5.34 5.74 -16.00
CA MET A 103 5.91 5.36 -17.30
C MET A 103 5.04 5.75 -18.49
N ASP A 104 3.71 5.65 -18.35
CA ASP A 104 2.78 6.08 -19.41
C ASP A 104 2.82 7.59 -19.60
N LEU A 105 2.90 8.34 -18.50
CA LEU A 105 3.04 9.79 -18.52
C LEU A 105 4.35 10.25 -19.16
N ILE A 106 5.46 9.57 -18.85
CA ILE A 106 6.76 9.83 -19.50
C ILE A 106 6.66 9.57 -21.00
N ARG A 107 6.01 8.47 -21.40
CA ARG A 107 5.81 8.12 -22.80
C ARG A 107 4.98 9.13 -23.55
N GLU A 108 3.89 9.62 -22.95
CA GLU A 108 3.00 10.60 -23.57
C GLU A 108 3.65 11.97 -23.73
N ARG A 109 4.48 12.39 -22.76
CA ARG A 109 5.11 13.72 -22.76
C ARG A 109 6.45 13.78 -23.49
N PHE A 110 7.28 12.75 -23.33
CA PHE A 110 8.67 12.74 -23.80
C PHE A 110 8.94 11.67 -24.87
N GLY A 111 7.98 10.79 -25.15
CA GLY A 111 8.10 9.75 -26.17
C GLY A 111 8.84 8.49 -25.70
N VAL A 112 8.95 7.52 -26.62
CA VAL A 112 9.39 6.15 -26.31
C VAL A 112 10.85 6.07 -25.90
N ARG A 113 11.74 6.91 -26.45
CA ARG A 113 13.18 6.91 -26.13
C ARG A 113 13.43 7.18 -24.66
N TRP A 114 12.82 8.24 -24.12
CA TRP A 114 12.92 8.60 -22.72
C TRP A 114 12.21 7.61 -21.79
N THR A 115 11.12 7.01 -22.28
CA THR A 115 10.44 5.93 -21.54
C THR A 115 11.34 4.71 -21.39
N LEU A 116 12.04 4.31 -22.45
CA LEU A 116 12.97 3.19 -22.41
C LEU A 116 14.14 3.48 -21.46
N PHE A 117 14.69 4.68 -21.50
CA PHE A 117 15.70 5.11 -20.55
C PHE A 117 15.20 5.01 -19.10
N ALA A 118 14.03 5.58 -18.80
CA ALA A 118 13.42 5.51 -17.48
C ALA A 118 13.14 4.06 -17.04
N ALA A 119 12.69 3.21 -17.97
CA ALA A 119 12.44 1.80 -17.70
C ALA A 119 13.73 1.04 -17.33
N VAL A 120 14.85 1.32 -18.01
CA VAL A 120 16.15 0.74 -17.68
C VAL A 120 16.63 1.20 -16.30
N VAL A 121 16.50 2.50 -15.99
CA VAL A 121 16.84 3.03 -14.66
C VAL A 121 16.03 2.35 -13.56
N VAL A 122 14.72 2.23 -13.74
CA VAL A 122 13.84 1.55 -12.77
C VAL A 122 14.16 0.06 -12.66
N LEU A 123 14.51 -0.60 -13.76
CA LEU A 123 14.92 -2.00 -13.74
C LEU A 123 16.20 -2.20 -12.92
N ILE A 124 17.21 -1.35 -13.11
CA ILE A 124 18.46 -1.40 -12.35
C ILE A 124 18.20 -1.11 -10.88
N ALA A 125 17.41 -0.06 -10.57
CA ALA A 125 17.07 0.31 -9.20
C ALA A 125 16.36 -0.83 -8.46
N ASN A 126 15.29 -1.38 -9.05
CA ASN A 126 14.55 -2.50 -8.46
C ASN A 126 15.39 -3.79 -8.38
N GLY A 127 16.30 -4.01 -9.34
CA GLY A 127 17.27 -5.10 -9.28
C GLY A 127 18.19 -4.96 -8.06
N GLY A 128 18.70 -3.76 -7.81
CA GLY A 128 19.50 -3.43 -6.62
C GLY A 128 18.74 -3.65 -5.32
N THR A 129 17.50 -3.15 -5.22
CA THR A 129 16.62 -3.41 -4.07
C THR A 129 16.39 -4.91 -3.86
N THR A 130 16.13 -5.65 -4.93
CA THR A 130 15.92 -7.11 -4.84
C THR A 130 17.17 -7.81 -4.30
N LEU A 131 18.36 -7.44 -4.78
CA LEU A 131 19.62 -7.97 -4.25
C LEU A 131 19.79 -7.65 -2.76
N ALA A 132 19.50 -6.42 -2.35
CA ALA A 132 19.58 -6.01 -0.95
C ALA A 132 18.61 -6.79 -0.05
N GLU A 133 17.39 -7.06 -0.51
CA GLU A 133 16.40 -7.89 0.18
C GLU A 133 16.90 -9.32 0.39
N PHE A 134 17.43 -9.96 -0.65
CA PHE A 134 18.01 -11.32 -0.51
C PHE A 134 19.22 -11.34 0.42
N ALA A 135 20.07 -10.30 0.38
CA ALA A 135 21.18 -10.15 1.31
C ALA A 135 20.69 -9.97 2.76
N GLY A 136 19.60 -9.22 2.96
CA GLY A 136 18.94 -9.06 4.25
C GLY A 136 18.40 -10.37 4.82
N VAL A 137 17.67 -11.15 4.00
CA VAL A 137 17.16 -12.47 4.39
C VAL A 137 18.29 -13.43 4.72
N ALA A 138 19.34 -13.47 3.89
CA ALA A 138 20.55 -14.26 4.13
C ALA A 138 21.22 -13.88 5.45
N GLY A 139 21.41 -12.59 5.71
CA GLY A 139 22.02 -12.10 6.95
C GLY A 139 21.16 -12.43 8.18
N GLY A 140 19.86 -12.15 8.11
CA GLY A 140 18.93 -12.40 9.21
C GLY A 140 18.79 -13.87 9.58
N LEU A 141 18.63 -14.76 8.58
CA LEU A 141 18.58 -16.20 8.81
C LEU A 141 19.96 -16.78 9.18
N GLY A 142 21.04 -16.18 8.70
CA GLY A 142 22.40 -16.54 9.09
C GLY A 142 22.66 -16.33 10.59
N LEU A 143 22.08 -15.28 11.20
CA LEU A 143 22.12 -15.07 12.65
C LEU A 143 21.43 -16.19 13.44
N LEU A 144 20.47 -16.89 12.83
CA LEU A 144 19.78 -18.05 13.40
C LEU A 144 20.50 -19.38 13.10
N GLY A 145 21.68 -19.33 12.46
CA GLY A 145 22.48 -20.50 12.09
C GLY A 145 22.02 -21.21 10.81
N VAL A 146 21.16 -20.60 10.00
CA VAL A 146 20.70 -21.19 8.74
C VAL A 146 21.77 -21.01 7.66
N PRO A 147 22.15 -22.08 6.91
CA PRO A 147 23.14 -21.97 5.86
C PRO A 147 22.63 -21.13 4.67
N LEU A 148 23.53 -20.32 4.11
CA LEU A 148 23.25 -19.34 3.05
C LEU A 148 22.44 -19.91 1.86
N PRO A 149 22.78 -21.07 1.28
CA PRO A 149 22.05 -21.58 0.12
C PRO A 149 20.59 -21.89 0.45
N VAL A 150 20.33 -22.42 1.66
CA VAL A 150 18.98 -22.76 2.12
C VAL A 150 18.15 -21.50 2.35
N ALA A 151 18.74 -20.48 2.97
CA ALA A 151 18.09 -19.19 3.19
C ALA A 151 17.66 -18.53 1.87
N VAL A 152 18.57 -18.43 0.90
CA VAL A 152 18.32 -17.75 -0.38
C VAL A 152 17.35 -18.53 -1.26
N ILE A 153 17.55 -19.84 -1.43
CA ILE A 153 16.68 -20.69 -2.26
C ILE A 153 15.29 -20.78 -1.63
N GLY A 154 15.21 -20.93 -0.30
CA GLY A 154 13.96 -20.95 0.44
C GLY A 154 13.17 -19.65 0.26
N ALA A 155 13.83 -18.50 0.41
CA ALA A 155 13.22 -17.20 0.21
C ALA A 155 12.74 -17.00 -1.24
N ALA A 156 13.58 -17.34 -2.23
CA ALA A 156 13.23 -17.22 -3.65
C ALA A 156 12.02 -18.10 -4.01
N THR A 157 11.98 -19.32 -3.49
CA THR A 157 10.86 -20.25 -3.69
C THR A 157 9.58 -19.72 -3.05
N LEU A 158 9.66 -19.26 -1.79
CA LEU A 158 8.51 -18.71 -1.07
C LEU A 158 7.95 -17.47 -1.78
N ILE A 159 8.80 -16.51 -2.12
CA ILE A 159 8.40 -15.30 -2.84
C ILE A 159 7.81 -15.67 -4.20
N GLY A 160 8.43 -16.59 -4.95
CA GLY A 160 7.92 -17.06 -6.24
C GLY A 160 6.51 -17.65 -6.14
N VAL A 161 6.26 -18.49 -5.12
CA VAL A 161 4.92 -19.06 -4.86
C VAL A 161 3.92 -17.96 -4.49
N VAL A 162 4.31 -17.02 -3.63
CA VAL A 162 3.44 -15.89 -3.23
C VAL A 162 3.11 -15.00 -4.42
N VAL A 163 4.06 -14.73 -5.32
CA VAL A 163 3.81 -13.91 -6.51
C VAL A 163 2.89 -14.64 -7.50
N MET A 164 3.08 -15.94 -7.71
CA MET A 164 2.28 -16.72 -8.67
C MET A 164 0.87 -17.04 -8.17
N ARG A 165 0.69 -17.26 -6.86
CA ARG A 165 -0.58 -17.73 -6.26
C ARG A 165 -1.22 -16.76 -5.28
N GLY A 166 -0.59 -15.63 -4.99
CA GLY A 166 -1.00 -14.71 -3.94
C GLY A 166 -2.31 -14.01 -4.23
N ASN A 167 -3.27 -14.17 -3.32
CA ASN A 167 -4.45 -13.32 -3.27
C ASN A 167 -4.03 -11.92 -2.79
N ARG A 168 -4.42 -10.84 -3.49
CA ARG A 168 -4.02 -9.46 -3.17
C ARG A 168 -4.29 -9.08 -1.71
N ARG A 169 -5.36 -9.61 -1.12
CA ARG A 169 -5.72 -9.41 0.30
C ARG A 169 -4.80 -10.11 1.29
N LEU A 170 -4.21 -11.25 0.89
CA LEU A 170 -3.24 -11.98 1.71
C LEU A 170 -1.92 -11.20 1.77
N VAL A 171 -1.45 -10.73 0.61
CA VAL A 171 -0.23 -9.93 0.49
C VAL A 171 -0.34 -8.67 1.35
N GLU A 172 -1.45 -7.94 1.25
CA GLU A 172 -1.70 -6.76 2.08
C GLU A 172 -1.62 -7.06 3.59
N ARG A 173 -2.25 -8.15 4.05
CA ARG A 173 -2.18 -8.56 5.47
C ARG A 173 -0.77 -8.95 5.90
N ILE A 174 -0.01 -9.64 5.05
CA ILE A 174 1.38 -10.01 5.33
C ILE A 174 2.25 -8.76 5.45
N PHE A 175 2.10 -7.79 4.54
CA PHE A 175 2.82 -6.51 4.61
C PHE A 175 2.49 -5.70 5.88
N LEU A 176 1.23 -5.69 6.30
CA LEU A 176 0.83 -5.06 7.56
C LEU A 176 1.41 -5.79 8.78
N ALA A 177 1.43 -7.14 8.75
CA ALA A 177 2.04 -7.95 9.80
C ALA A 177 3.56 -7.74 9.89
N LEU A 178 4.26 -7.65 8.75
CA LEU A 178 5.69 -7.33 8.73
C LEU A 178 5.98 -5.94 9.30
N GLY A 179 5.10 -4.96 9.04
CA GLY A 179 5.19 -3.63 9.63
C GLY A 179 5.14 -3.60 11.15
N LEU A 180 4.46 -4.56 11.79
CA LEU A 180 4.46 -4.69 13.26
C LEU A 180 5.85 -5.03 13.81
N THR A 181 6.73 -5.64 13.01
CA THR A 181 8.12 -5.90 13.42
C THR A 181 8.87 -4.60 13.73
N PHE A 182 8.53 -3.47 13.12
CA PHE A 182 9.15 -2.17 13.44
C PHE A 182 8.84 -1.70 14.87
N VAL A 183 7.77 -2.20 15.52
CA VAL A 183 7.52 -1.91 16.94
C VAL A 183 8.65 -2.43 17.83
N SER A 184 9.33 -3.52 17.42
CA SER A 184 10.50 -4.03 18.15
C SER A 184 11.63 -2.99 18.26
N TYR A 185 11.78 -2.08 17.29
CA TYR A 185 12.83 -1.06 17.32
C TYR A 185 12.63 -0.08 18.48
N ILE A 186 11.36 0.25 18.79
CA ILE A 186 11.02 1.09 19.94
C ILE A 186 11.45 0.40 21.23
N VAL A 187 11.17 -0.91 21.35
CA VAL A 187 11.58 -1.69 22.51
C VAL A 187 13.10 -1.70 22.64
N THR A 188 13.83 -2.01 21.56
CA THR A 188 15.30 -2.00 21.54
C THR A 188 15.88 -0.65 21.95
N ALA A 189 15.26 0.46 21.55
CA ALA A 189 15.73 1.80 21.92
C ALA A 189 15.72 2.09 23.43
N PHE A 190 14.93 1.37 24.22
CA PHE A 190 14.95 1.49 25.69
C PHE A 190 15.96 0.56 26.38
N PHE A 191 16.43 -0.47 25.68
CA PHE A 191 17.39 -1.45 26.21
C PHE A 191 18.85 -1.16 25.80
N VAL A 192 19.07 -0.23 24.87
CA VAL A 192 20.39 0.24 24.40
C VAL A 192 20.78 1.54 25.08
#